data_AF-A0A259CPE4-F1
#
_entry.id   AF-A0A259CPE4-F1
#
_cell.length_a   1.000
_cell.length_b   1.000
_cell.length_c   1.000
_cell.angle_alpha   90.00
_cell.angle_beta   90.00
_cell.angle_gamma   90.00
#
_symmetry.space_group_name_H-M   'P 1'
#
loop_
_entity.id
_entity.type
_entity.pdbx_description
1 polymer ?
#
loop_
_entity_poly.entity_id
_entity_poly.type
_entity_poly.pdbx_seq_one_letter_code
_entity_poly.pdbx_strand_id
1 'polypeptide(L)'
;MFVEEKLDLVLIKIEEQQQLLELFIPDLRKKKNVASFLGITVQCLENWIKDSDSPMEEGVHYRFDSRGALELISSAIILLKRTGKYKNRRKQIHDEDISQTIIPANNLATHKILQKIGKISSRVETPKGDVL
;
A
#
# COMPACT_ATOMS: atom_id res chain seq x y z
N MET A 1 -29.53 37.89 18.28
CA MET A 1 -29.84 38.14 16.86
C MET A 1 -28.62 38.18 15.95
N PHE A 2 -27.76 39.22 15.93
CA PHE A 2 -26.66 39.30 14.94
C PHE A 2 -25.63 38.16 15.02
N VAL A 3 -25.36 37.63 16.22
CA VAL A 3 -24.40 36.53 16.41
C VAL A 3 -24.97 35.19 15.96
N GLU A 4 -26.26 34.95 16.20
CA GLU A 4 -26.96 33.72 15.79
C GLU A 4 -27.08 33.66 14.26
N GLU A 5 -27.50 34.76 13.62
CA GLU A 5 -27.57 34.85 12.15
C GLU A 5 -26.20 34.62 11.48
N LYS A 6 -25.12 35.12 12.10
CA LYS A 6 -23.77 34.85 11.60
C LYS A 6 -23.32 33.41 11.80
N LEU A 7 -23.74 32.78 12.90
CA LEU A 7 -23.42 31.38 13.16
C LEU A 7 -24.14 30.46 12.16
N ASP A 8 -25.40 30.74 11.85
CA ASP A 8 -26.18 30.00 10.86
C ASP A 8 -25.56 30.11 9.46
N LEU A 9 -25.13 31.32 9.07
CA LEU A 9 -24.42 31.52 7.81
C LEU A 9 -23.09 30.76 7.73
N VAL A 10 -22.38 30.62 8.84
CA VAL A 10 -21.14 29.81 8.90
C VAL A 10 -21.46 28.33 8.74
N LEU A 11 -22.51 27.84 9.40
CA LEU A 11 -22.98 26.46 9.28
C LEU A 11 -23.34 26.10 7.84
N ILE A 12 -24.17 26.93 7.19
CA ILE A 12 -24.58 26.74 5.80
C ILE A 12 -23.34 26.65 4.89
N LYS A 13 -22.37 27.56 5.06
CA LYS A 13 -21.14 27.55 4.25
C LYS A 13 -20.29 26.30 4.48
N ILE A 14 -20.26 25.76 5.70
CA ILE A 14 -19.53 24.52 6.01
C ILE A 14 -20.25 23.33 5.34
N GLU A 15 -21.57 23.28 5.39
CA GLU A 15 -22.36 22.23 4.73
C GLU A 15 -22.19 22.26 3.21
N GLU A 16 -22.23 23.44 2.58
CA GLU A 16 -21.97 23.63 1.15
C GLU A 16 -20.55 23.15 0.78
N GLN A 17 -19.55 23.47 1.60
CA GLN A 17 -18.17 23.00 1.39
C GLN A 17 -18.04 21.48 1.56
N GLN A 18 -18.75 20.88 2.51
CA GLN A 18 -18.79 19.42 2.67
C GLN A 18 -19.40 18.74 1.44
N GLN A 19 -20.53 19.24 0.94
CA GLN A 19 -21.17 18.72 -0.28
C GLN A 19 -20.24 18.83 -1.49
N LEU A 20 -19.51 19.95 -1.63
CA LEU A 20 -18.55 20.12 -2.71
C LEU A 20 -17.39 19.12 -2.59
N LEU A 21 -16.89 18.89 -1.37
CA LEU A 21 -15.80 17.94 -1.12
C LEU A 21 -16.22 16.49 -1.43
N GLU A 22 -17.48 16.12 -1.17
CA GLU A 22 -18.01 14.80 -1.52
C GLU A 22 -17.90 14.49 -3.03
N LEU A 23 -17.94 15.52 -3.90
CA LEU A 23 -17.77 15.34 -5.35
C LEU A 23 -16.35 14.92 -5.76
N PHE A 24 -15.35 15.23 -4.94
CA PHE A 24 -13.94 14.94 -5.24
C PHE A 24 -13.39 13.76 -4.43
N ILE A 25 -14.11 13.30 -3.41
CA ILE A 25 -13.69 12.16 -2.60
C ILE A 25 -13.94 10.88 -3.42
N PRO A 26 -12.91 10.07 -3.67
CA PRO A 26 -13.11 8.76 -4.29
C PRO A 26 -14.12 7.95 -3.49
N ASP A 27 -15.01 7.21 -4.16
CA ASP A 27 -15.93 6.32 -3.45
C ASP A 27 -15.14 5.23 -2.71
N LEU A 28 -14.86 5.48 -1.42
CA LEU A 28 -14.07 4.62 -0.54
C LEU A 28 -14.86 3.39 -0.06
N ARG A 29 -16.02 3.09 -0.67
CA ARG A 29 -16.72 1.82 -0.49
C ARG A 29 -16.17 0.74 -1.42
N LYS A 30 -15.46 1.13 -2.49
CA LYS A 30 -14.89 0.19 -3.48
C LYS A 30 -13.43 -0.14 -3.17
N LYS A 31 -13.09 -1.43 -3.18
CA LYS A 31 -11.70 -1.94 -2.97
C LYS A 31 -10.65 -1.22 -3.82
N LYS A 32 -10.92 -1.03 -5.12
CA LYS A 32 -10.00 -0.36 -6.05
C LYS A 32 -9.69 1.08 -5.62
N ASN A 33 -10.72 1.81 -5.22
CA ASN A 33 -10.59 3.21 -4.80
C ASN A 33 -9.86 3.30 -3.46
N VAL A 34 -10.15 2.39 -2.53
CA VAL A 34 -9.45 2.31 -1.23
C VAL A 34 -7.98 1.98 -1.42
N ALA A 35 -7.65 0.99 -2.26
CA ALA A 35 -6.27 0.65 -2.56
C ALA A 35 -5.50 1.83 -3.18
N SER A 36 -6.10 2.50 -4.16
CA SER A 36 -5.55 3.72 -4.78
C SER A 36 -5.36 4.84 -3.76
N PHE A 37 -6.37 5.09 -2.91
CA PHE A 37 -6.35 6.12 -1.89
C PHE A 37 -5.24 5.87 -0.85
N LEU A 38 -5.07 4.62 -0.40
CA LEU A 38 -4.03 4.23 0.53
C LEU A 38 -2.63 4.16 -0.12
N GLY A 39 -2.55 4.07 -1.45
CA GLY A 39 -1.30 3.93 -2.20
C GLY A 39 -0.74 2.51 -2.14
N ILE A 40 -1.62 1.51 -2.17
CA ILE A 40 -1.31 0.08 -2.12
C ILE A 40 -1.97 -0.65 -3.28
N THR A 41 -1.59 -1.91 -3.52
CA THR A 41 -2.26 -2.75 -4.52
C THR A 41 -3.58 -3.29 -3.95
N VAL A 42 -4.52 -3.63 -4.84
CA VAL A 42 -5.78 -4.29 -4.43
C VAL A 42 -5.48 -5.62 -3.72
N GLN A 43 -4.49 -6.37 -4.20
CA GLN A 43 -4.06 -7.61 -3.56
C GLN A 43 -3.59 -7.39 -2.11
N CYS A 44 -2.82 -6.31 -1.86
CA CYS A 44 -2.38 -5.97 -0.51
C CYS A 44 -3.57 -5.67 0.41
N LEU A 45 -4.57 -4.94 -0.10
CA LEU A 45 -5.80 -4.66 0.63
C LEU A 45 -6.56 -5.95 0.96
N GLU A 46 -6.64 -6.89 0.02
CA GLU A 46 -7.30 -8.18 0.25
C GLU A 46 -6.56 -9.04 1.26
N ASN A 47 -5.23 -9.01 1.26
CA ASN A 47 -4.43 -9.69 2.29
C ASN A 47 -4.71 -9.07 3.67
N TRP A 48 -4.77 -7.74 3.77
CA TRP A 48 -5.10 -7.09 5.05
C TRP A 48 -6.49 -7.44 5.58
N ILE A 49 -7.45 -7.70 4.70
CA ILE A 49 -8.79 -8.14 5.13
C ILE A 49 -8.78 -9.60 5.61
N LYS A 50 -7.87 -10.44 5.11
CA LYS A 50 -7.78 -11.86 5.48
C LYS A 50 -6.90 -12.12 6.70
N ASP A 51 -5.85 -11.32 6.87
CA ASP A 51 -4.87 -11.50 7.93
C ASP A 51 -5.35 -10.83 9.22
N SER A 52 -5.31 -11.57 10.33
CA SER A 52 -5.68 -11.03 11.65
C SER A 52 -4.65 -10.04 12.20
N ASP A 53 -3.39 -10.14 11.78
CA ASP A 53 -2.34 -9.16 12.08
C ASP A 53 -2.15 -8.18 10.92
N SER A 54 -3.21 -7.43 10.61
CA SER A 54 -3.16 -6.42 9.56
C SER A 54 -3.41 -5.00 10.09
N PRO A 55 -3.12 -3.95 9.29
CA PRO A 55 -3.51 -2.59 9.61
C PRO A 55 -5.03 -2.33 9.58
N MET A 56 -5.84 -3.30 9.17
CA MET A 56 -7.28 -3.19 9.06
C MET A 56 -7.98 -4.26 9.89
N GLU A 57 -8.87 -3.81 10.75
CA GLU A 57 -9.63 -4.66 11.67
C GLU A 57 -11.11 -4.70 11.26
N GLU A 58 -11.72 -5.89 11.33
CA GLU A 58 -13.16 -6.08 11.16
C GLU A 58 -13.93 -5.35 12.29
N GLY A 59 -15.05 -4.73 11.95
CA GLY A 59 -15.83 -3.87 12.85
C GLY A 59 -15.29 -2.44 12.99
N VAL A 60 -14.03 -2.19 12.62
CA VAL A 60 -13.40 -0.87 12.69
C VAL A 60 -13.23 -0.26 11.30
N HIS A 61 -12.59 -0.98 10.39
CA HIS A 61 -12.22 -0.50 9.06
C HIS A 61 -13.10 -1.08 7.96
N TYR A 62 -13.60 -2.29 8.19
CA TYR A 62 -14.51 -3.00 7.30
C TYR A 62 -15.47 -3.87 8.10
N ARG A 63 -16.54 -4.33 7.48
CA ARG A 63 -17.45 -5.32 8.04
C ARG A 63 -18.06 -6.17 6.92
N PHE A 64 -18.57 -7.33 7.26
CA PHE A 64 -19.42 -8.10 6.35
C PHE A 64 -20.90 -7.83 6.67
N ASP A 65 -21.69 -7.57 5.64
CA ASP A 65 -23.15 -7.47 5.79
C ASP A 65 -23.78 -8.84 6.06
N SER A 66 -25.10 -8.87 6.31
CA SER A 66 -25.83 -10.12 6.55
C SER A 66 -25.84 -11.10 5.37
N ARG A 67 -25.41 -10.65 4.18
CA ARG A 67 -25.27 -11.44 2.96
C ARG A 67 -23.82 -11.86 2.71
N GLY A 68 -22.89 -11.50 3.60
CA GLY A 68 -21.46 -11.76 3.46
C GLY A 68 -20.74 -10.81 2.49
N ALA A 69 -21.36 -9.72 2.06
CA ALA A 69 -20.72 -8.70 1.23
C ALA A 69 -19.83 -7.80 2.09
N LEU A 70 -18.62 -7.53 1.59
CA LEU A 70 -17.66 -6.65 2.25
C LEU A 70 -18.09 -5.19 2.12
N GLU A 71 -18.25 -4.52 3.26
CA GLU A 71 -18.44 -3.08 3.36
C GLU A 71 -17.18 -2.41 3.94
N LEU A 72 -16.66 -1.42 3.21
CA LEU A 72 -15.50 -0.61 3.63
C LEU A 72 -15.98 0.69 4.27
N ILE A 73 -15.47 1.00 5.47
CA ILE A 73 -15.89 2.14 6.26
C ILE A 73 -15.01 3.35 5.90
N SER A 74 -15.53 4.25 5.08
CA SER A 74 -14.76 5.36 4.49
C SER A 74 -14.10 6.27 5.53
N SER A 75 -14.80 6.61 6.62
CA SER A 75 -14.26 7.46 7.69
C SER A 75 -13.06 6.83 8.40
N ALA A 76 -13.13 5.53 8.69
CA ALA A 76 -12.03 4.78 9.29
C ALA A 76 -10.81 4.68 8.36
N ILE A 77 -11.04 4.49 7.05
CA ILE A 77 -9.98 4.44 6.04
C ILE A 77 -9.26 5.78 5.90
N ILE A 78 -10.00 6.89 5.95
CA ILE A 78 -9.43 8.25 5.96
C ILE A 78 -8.55 8.44 7.20
N LEU A 79 -9.03 8.01 8.37
CA LEU A 79 -8.25 8.09 9.61
C LEU A 79 -6.98 7.22 9.54
N LEU A 80 -7.07 6.01 8.99
CA LEU A 80 -5.93 5.13 8.75
C LEU A 80 -4.90 5.79 7.82
N LYS A 81 -5.34 6.44 6.74
CA LYS A 81 -4.47 7.20 5.83
C LYS A 81 -3.74 8.32 6.57
N ARG A 82 -4.48 9.12 7.34
CA ARG A 82 -3.99 10.28 8.08
C ARG A 82 -2.96 9.89 9.14
N THR A 83 -3.21 8.80 9.85
CA THR A 83 -2.32 8.31 10.91
C THR A 83 -1.09 7.59 10.36
N GLY A 84 -1.13 7.09 9.13
CA GLY A 84 0.02 6.46 8.47
C GLY A 84 0.50 5.14 9.11
N LYS A 85 -0.25 4.59 10.08
CA LYS A 85 0.14 3.40 10.88
C LYS A 85 0.47 2.17 10.02
N TYR A 86 -0.11 2.06 8.83
CA TYR A 86 0.14 0.97 7.88
C TYR A 86 1.51 1.03 7.18
N LYS A 87 2.21 2.17 7.18
CA LYS A 87 3.49 2.34 6.46
C LYS A 87 4.69 1.81 7.24
N ASN A 88 4.62 1.78 8.57
CA ASN A 88 5.77 1.48 9.44
C ASN A 88 6.11 -0.01 9.58
N ARG A 89 5.23 -0.92 9.15
CA ARG A 89 5.48 -2.37 9.26
C ARG A 89 6.53 -2.91 8.27
N ARG A 90 6.87 -2.18 7.20
CA ARG A 90 7.93 -2.59 6.24
C ARG A 90 9.35 -2.54 6.82
N LYS A 91 9.59 -1.85 7.95
CA LYS A 91 10.94 -1.70 8.53
C LYS A 91 11.33 -2.80 9.53
N GLN A 92 10.43 -3.70 9.91
CA GLN A 92 10.72 -4.72 10.93
C GLN A 92 11.08 -6.10 10.36
N ILE A 93 11.05 -6.29 9.03
CA ILE A 93 11.32 -7.59 8.40
C ILE A 93 12.83 -7.80 8.12
N HIS A 94 13.73 -6.84 8.43
CA HIS A 94 15.08 -6.88 7.87
C HIS A 94 16.24 -7.36 8.76
N ASP A 95 16.06 -7.63 10.06
CA ASP A 95 17.22 -7.95 10.92
C ASP A 95 17.24 -9.37 11.55
N GLU A 96 16.14 -10.14 11.55
CA GLU A 96 16.14 -11.48 12.18
C GLU A 96 16.01 -12.67 11.20
N ASP A 97 15.52 -12.48 9.97
CA ASP A 97 15.32 -13.60 9.03
C ASP A 97 16.51 -13.89 8.09
N ILE A 98 17.60 -13.13 8.15
CA ILE A 98 18.79 -13.39 7.30
C ILE A 98 19.70 -14.50 7.88
N SER A 99 19.50 -14.93 9.14
CA SER A 99 20.39 -15.90 9.77
C SER A 99 20.01 -17.38 9.61
N GLN A 100 18.93 -17.74 8.86
CA GLN A 100 18.52 -19.16 8.76
C GLN A 100 18.21 -19.68 7.35
N THR A 101 18.82 -19.14 6.29
CA THR A 101 18.87 -19.86 5.02
C THR A 101 20.31 -20.12 4.58
N ILE A 102 20.98 -21.03 5.31
CA ILE A 102 22.09 -21.79 4.73
C ILE A 102 21.46 -22.68 3.67
N ILE A 103 21.41 -22.20 2.43
CA ILE A 103 21.07 -23.02 1.26
C ILE A 103 22.23 -24.02 1.08
N PRO A 104 22.02 -25.35 1.24
CA PRO A 104 23.08 -26.30 0.99
C PRO A 104 23.49 -26.22 -0.49
N ALA A 105 24.79 -25.99 -0.73
CA ALA A 105 25.41 -25.68 -2.02
C ALA A 105 25.46 -26.86 -3.02
N ASN A 106 24.45 -27.75 -3.03
CA ASN A 106 24.49 -28.98 -3.84
C ASN A 106 23.43 -29.05 -4.95
N ASN A 107 22.74 -27.94 -5.29
CA ASN A 107 21.86 -27.92 -6.46
C ASN A 107 22.66 -27.62 -7.75
N LEU A 108 22.84 -28.65 -8.59
CA LEU A 108 23.54 -28.62 -9.88
C LEU A 108 23.00 -27.54 -10.84
N ALA A 109 21.72 -27.16 -10.71
CA ALA A 109 21.11 -26.10 -11.52
C ALA A 109 21.68 -24.72 -11.19
N THR A 110 21.93 -24.44 -9.90
CA THR A 110 22.43 -23.16 -9.41
C THR A 110 23.88 -22.92 -9.87
N HIS A 111 24.68 -23.98 -9.92
CA HIS A 111 26.07 -23.92 -10.40
C HIS A 111 26.18 -23.57 -11.89
N LYS A 112 25.26 -24.10 -12.73
CA LYS A 112 25.21 -23.76 -14.16
C LYS A 112 24.81 -22.30 -14.41
N ILE A 113 23.91 -21.76 -13.59
CA ILE A 113 23.49 -20.35 -13.68
C ILE A 113 24.65 -19.43 -13.30
N LEU A 114 25.34 -19.71 -12.19
CA LEU A 114 26.49 -18.91 -11.73
C LEU A 114 27.66 -18.93 -12.73
N GLN A 115 27.97 -20.08 -13.34
CA GLN A 115 29.00 -20.14 -14.40
C GLN A 115 28.61 -19.35 -15.66
N LYS A 116 27.32 -19.27 -15.98
CA LYS A 116 26.83 -18.52 -17.14
C LYS A 116 26.95 -17.01 -16.90
N ILE A 117 26.70 -16.55 -15.68
CA ILE A 117 26.84 -15.13 -15.30
C ILE A 117 28.31 -14.70 -15.31
N GLY A 118 29.23 -15.53 -14.79
CA GLY A 118 30.67 -15.22 -14.78
C GLY A 118 31.29 -15.07 -16.19
N LYS A 119 30.76 -15.76 -17.20
CA LYS A 119 31.23 -15.65 -18.60
C LYS A 119 30.71 -14.42 -19.34
N ILE A 120 29.66 -13.76 -18.85
CA ILE A 120 29.07 -12.59 -19.52
C ILE A 120 29.85 -11.32 -19.15
N SER A 121 30.46 -11.27 -17.95
CA SER A 121 31.20 -10.10 -17.46
C SER A 121 32.51 -9.81 -18.20
N SER A 122 33.10 -10.80 -18.90
CA SER A 122 34.39 -10.63 -19.60
C SER A 122 34.29 -10.22 -21.08
N ARG A 123 33.09 -9.92 -21.60
CA ARG A 123 32.88 -9.42 -22.97
C ARG A 123 32.43 -7.95 -22.96
N VAL A 124 33.35 -7.06 -22.58
CA VAL A 124 33.30 -5.65 -22.96
C VAL A 124 34.58 -5.38 -23.74
N GLU A 125 34.48 -5.46 -25.07
CA GLU A 125 35.53 -5.09 -26.00
C GLU A 125 35.69 -3.56 -25.97
N THR A 126 36.90 -3.06 -25.72
CA THR A 126 37.26 -1.67 -26.04
C THR A 126 37.75 -1.60 -27.49
N PRO A 127 37.37 -0.56 -28.26
CA PRO A 127 37.72 -0.46 -29.67
C PRO A 127 39.18 -0.09 -29.87
N LYS A 128 39.78 -0.70 -30.91
CA LYS A 128 41.11 -0.41 -31.45
C LYS A 128 41.23 1.05 -31.89
N GLY A 129 42.32 1.70 -31.52
CA GLY A 129 42.82 2.94 -32.14
C GLY A 129 44.27 2.74 -32.55
N ASP A 130 44.53 2.81 -33.84
CA ASP A 130 45.80 2.52 -34.53
C ASP A 130 46.83 3.67 -34.45
N VAL A 131 48.10 3.26 -34.41
CA VAL A 131 49.30 3.76 -35.12
C VAL A 131 49.68 5.26 -35.02
N LEU A 132 50.86 5.52 -34.45
CA LEU A 132 52.04 6.09 -35.16
C LEU A 132 53.34 5.68 -34.43
#